data_AF-A0A9P6G816-F1
#
_entry.id   AF-A0A9P6G816-F1
#
_cell.length_a   1.000
_cell.length_b   1.000
_cell.length_c   1.000
_cell.angle_alpha   90.00
_cell.angle_beta   90.00
_cell.angle_gamma   90.00
#
_symmetry.space_group_name_H-M   'P 1'
#
loop_
_entity.id
_entity.type
_entity.pdbx_description
1 polymer ?
#
loop_
_entity_poly.entity_id
_entity_poly.type
_entity_poly.pdbx_seq_one_letter_code
_entity_poly.pdbx_strand_id
1 'polypeptide(L)'
;MAQLPPQGRPRNAISHSPSGDSYTGLGCFPLGHHTTPAETAALTQTARSLRESKALHQVSPATYDAITAQLAPLREAQSFWARHARDAHVAHAVRELLELLDAKSPALAVYVLPESPRLGSVAPVVWGLAEVDIDVDVAGGKTYLYISGGQADLAGVVLHTFLSSRRVSRLQCFLAEYVLADQAGRLTADWALPARLQEELACLGREELRVLGGRLDGEGRLEAPVLLAKLAGLCEELVEKGEEPVLGGVGGRGGGVGLSG
;
A
#
# COMPACT_ATOMS: atom_id res chain seq x y z
N MET A 1 -13.51 -8.18 34.66
CA MET A 1 -14.05 -8.38 33.30
C MET A 1 -14.00 -7.04 32.59
N ALA A 2 -13.01 -6.84 31.71
CA ALA A 2 -12.91 -5.61 30.93
C ALA A 2 -14.00 -5.61 29.87
N GLN A 3 -14.85 -4.58 29.88
CA GLN A 3 -15.89 -4.38 28.87
C GLN A 3 -15.21 -4.01 27.55
N LEU A 4 -15.45 -4.82 26.52
CA LEU A 4 -15.09 -4.50 25.14
C LEU A 4 -15.76 -3.18 24.74
N PRO A 5 -15.05 -2.25 24.07
CA PRO A 5 -15.64 -1.01 23.59
C PRO A 5 -16.81 -1.29 22.63
N PRO A 6 -17.79 -0.36 22.55
CA PRO A 6 -18.99 -0.56 21.73
C PRO A 6 -18.61 -0.86 20.28
N GLN A 7 -19.12 -1.98 19.76
CA GLN A 7 -18.97 -2.44 18.39
C GLN A 7 -19.62 -1.41 17.44
N GLY A 8 -18.85 -0.42 17.03
CA GLY A 8 -19.20 0.47 15.93
C GLY A 8 -19.37 -0.34 14.64
N ARG A 9 -20.07 0.25 13.65
CA ARG A 9 -20.20 -0.31 12.30
C ARG A 9 -18.87 -0.92 11.84
N PRO A 10 -18.82 -2.15 11.28
CA PRO A 10 -17.57 -2.72 10.78
C PRO A 10 -16.96 -1.74 9.79
N ARG A 11 -15.80 -1.19 10.16
CA ARG A 11 -15.03 -0.26 9.33
C ARG A 11 -14.09 -1.10 8.50
N ASN A 12 -13.98 -0.77 7.21
CA ASN A 12 -13.16 -1.56 6.30
C ASN A 12 -11.70 -1.64 6.82
N ALA A 13 -11.17 -2.86 6.88
CA ALA A 13 -9.94 -3.23 7.57
C ALA A 13 -8.70 -2.83 6.79
N ILE A 14 -8.88 -2.64 5.49
CA ILE A 14 -7.87 -2.12 4.58
C ILE A 14 -7.63 -0.62 4.81
N SER A 15 -8.67 0.15 5.15
CA SER A 15 -8.60 1.61 5.34
C SER A 15 -8.59 2.06 6.79
N HIS A 16 -8.75 1.14 7.74
CA HIS A 16 -8.73 1.49 9.16
C HIS A 16 -7.85 0.56 9.97
N SER A 17 -7.19 1.11 10.98
CA SER A 17 -6.47 0.33 11.98
C SER A 17 -7.42 -0.53 12.83
N PRO A 18 -6.89 -1.51 13.58
CA PRO A 18 -7.65 -2.22 14.60
C PRO A 18 -8.27 -1.30 15.66
N SER A 19 -7.64 -0.15 15.96
CA SER A 19 -8.17 0.90 16.83
C SER A 19 -9.24 1.78 16.17
N GLY A 20 -9.44 1.66 14.84
CA GLY A 20 -10.44 2.39 14.08
C GLY A 20 -9.96 3.69 13.45
N ASP A 21 -8.67 3.99 13.52
CA ASP A 21 -8.05 5.16 12.90
C ASP A 21 -8.03 5.02 11.38
N SER A 22 -8.36 6.09 10.66
CA SER A 22 -8.39 6.08 9.20
C SER A 22 -7.00 6.24 8.59
N TYR A 23 -6.70 5.43 7.58
CA TYR A 23 -5.49 5.53 6.77
C TYR A 23 -5.63 6.48 5.58
N THR A 24 -6.77 7.15 5.44
CA THR A 24 -7.04 8.03 4.31
C THR A 24 -6.06 9.21 4.31
N GLY A 25 -5.29 9.35 3.24
CA GLY A 25 -4.29 10.40 3.09
C GLY A 25 -2.94 10.13 3.74
N LEU A 26 -2.69 8.91 4.23
CA LEU A 26 -1.40 8.57 4.87
C LEU A 26 -0.33 8.05 3.90
N GLY A 27 -0.63 8.06 2.59
CA GLY A 27 0.29 7.61 1.54
C GLY A 27 0.09 6.14 1.18
N CYS A 28 1.13 5.53 0.64
CA CYS A 28 1.16 4.14 0.23
C CYS A 28 2.11 3.35 1.14
N PHE A 29 1.60 2.30 1.78
CA PHE A 29 2.34 1.45 2.72
C PHE A 29 1.77 0.02 2.73
N PRO A 30 2.52 -0.99 3.22
CA PRO A 30 2.13 -2.40 3.12
C PRO A 30 0.87 -2.78 3.89
N LEU A 31 0.12 -3.74 3.36
CA LEU A 31 -0.96 -4.42 4.08
C LEU A 31 -0.46 -5.00 5.40
N GLY A 32 -1.33 -5.04 6.42
CA GLY A 32 -0.97 -5.47 7.77
C GLY A 32 -0.18 -4.45 8.59
N HIS A 33 0.49 -3.49 7.95
CA HIS A 33 1.21 -2.43 8.66
C HIS A 33 0.31 -1.25 9.07
N HIS A 34 0.78 -0.52 10.07
CA HIS A 34 0.09 0.63 10.64
C HIS A 34 0.99 1.86 10.60
N THR A 35 0.39 3.00 10.28
CA THR A 35 1.02 4.31 10.41
C THR A 35 -0.02 5.30 10.93
N THR A 36 0.46 6.33 11.62
CA THR A 36 -0.34 7.41 12.15
C THR A 36 -0.14 8.70 11.36
N PRO A 37 -1.11 9.64 11.39
CA PRO A 37 -0.94 10.95 10.77
C PRO A 37 0.33 11.69 11.22
N ALA A 38 0.72 11.53 12.49
CA ALA A 38 1.92 12.16 13.04
C ALA A 38 3.21 11.58 12.45
N GLU A 39 3.30 10.26 12.32
CA GLU A 39 4.43 9.58 11.69
C GLU A 39 4.54 9.94 10.21
N THR A 40 3.41 9.89 9.47
CA THR A 40 3.39 10.28 8.06
C THR A 40 3.82 11.75 7.87
N ALA A 41 3.35 12.65 8.73
CA ALA A 41 3.74 14.07 8.67
C ALA A 41 5.24 14.27 8.93
N ALA A 42 5.80 13.57 9.93
CA ALA A 42 7.23 13.62 10.22
C ALA A 42 8.07 13.12 9.03
N LEU A 43 7.70 11.99 8.43
CA LEU A 43 8.37 11.44 7.25
C LEU A 43 8.27 12.37 6.03
N THR A 44 7.09 12.96 5.82
CA THR A 44 6.87 13.93 4.73
C THR A 44 7.72 15.18 4.91
N GLN A 45 7.86 15.67 6.15
CA GLN A 45 8.74 16.79 6.45
C GLN A 45 10.21 16.43 6.20
N THR A 46 10.65 15.23 6.56
CA THR A 46 12.00 14.74 6.20
C THR A 46 12.20 14.69 4.69
N ALA A 47 11.25 14.13 3.94
CA ALA A 47 11.30 14.06 2.48
C ALA A 47 11.39 15.45 1.84
N ARG A 48 10.58 16.40 2.32
CA ARG A 48 10.62 17.82 1.93
C ARG A 48 12.01 18.43 2.15
N SER A 49 12.58 18.28 3.35
CA SER A 49 13.91 18.83 3.65
C SER A 49 15.01 18.22 2.77
N LEU A 50 14.91 16.93 2.44
CA LEU A 50 15.84 16.28 1.48
C LEU A 50 15.64 16.83 0.06
N ARG A 51 14.40 17.06 -0.37
CA ARG A 51 14.10 17.70 -1.66
C ARG A 51 14.70 19.11 -1.75
N GLU A 52 14.49 19.94 -0.73
CA GLU A 52 14.94 21.33 -0.67
C GLU A 52 16.47 21.46 -0.64
N SER A 53 17.13 20.52 0.05
CA SER A 53 18.59 20.40 0.05
C SER A 53 19.16 19.75 -1.21
N LYS A 54 18.32 19.42 -2.21
CA LYS A 54 18.69 18.75 -3.46
C LYS A 54 19.34 17.37 -3.24
N ALA A 55 19.04 16.73 -2.12
CA ALA A 55 19.49 15.38 -1.78
C ALA A 55 18.57 14.29 -2.37
N LEU A 56 17.39 14.67 -2.90
CA LEU A 56 16.52 13.77 -3.64
C LEU A 56 16.65 13.99 -5.15
N HIS A 57 16.57 12.89 -5.89
CA HIS A 57 16.51 12.92 -7.34
C HIS A 57 15.07 12.76 -7.80
N GLN A 58 14.64 13.59 -8.75
CA GLN A 58 13.43 13.31 -9.50
C GLN A 58 13.64 12.06 -10.36
N VAL A 59 12.56 11.33 -10.62
CA VAL A 59 12.60 10.21 -11.57
C VAL A 59 13.10 10.69 -12.94
N SER A 60 13.86 9.84 -13.63
CA SER A 60 14.35 10.17 -14.96
C SER A 60 13.19 10.33 -15.96
N PRO A 61 13.36 11.08 -17.06
CA PRO A 61 12.33 11.17 -18.10
C PRO A 61 11.88 9.80 -18.62
N ALA A 62 12.82 8.86 -18.81
CA ALA A 62 12.51 7.49 -19.24
C ALA A 62 11.65 6.74 -18.21
N THR A 63 11.94 6.91 -16.91
CA THR A 63 11.15 6.35 -15.82
C THR A 63 9.75 6.96 -15.77
N TYR A 64 9.64 8.28 -15.98
CA TYR A 64 8.36 8.99 -16.04
C TYR A 64 7.49 8.51 -17.21
N ASP A 65 8.09 8.34 -18.39
CA ASP A 65 7.41 7.80 -19.57
C ASP A 65 6.97 6.34 -19.32
N ALA A 66 7.81 5.54 -18.64
CA ALA A 66 7.45 4.17 -18.27
C ALA A 66 6.28 4.12 -17.27
N ILE A 67 6.23 5.01 -16.28
CA ILE A 67 5.08 5.14 -15.36
C ILE A 67 3.82 5.50 -16.15
N THR A 68 3.91 6.50 -17.03
CA THR A 68 2.78 6.96 -17.86
C THR A 68 2.22 5.83 -18.72
N ALA A 69 3.10 5.09 -19.41
CA ALA A 69 2.71 3.95 -20.23
C ALA A 69 2.08 2.82 -19.41
N GLN A 70 2.62 2.52 -18.23
CA GLN A 70 2.09 1.48 -17.35
C GLN A 70 0.72 1.85 -16.77
N LEU A 71 0.43 3.13 -16.54
CA LEU A 71 -0.88 3.60 -16.03
C LEU A 71 -1.93 3.81 -17.12
N ALA A 72 -1.54 3.84 -18.40
CA ALA A 72 -2.45 4.04 -19.53
C ALA A 72 -3.68 3.10 -19.58
N PRO A 73 -3.62 1.80 -19.18
CA PRO A 73 -4.78 0.91 -19.17
C PRO A 73 -5.96 1.41 -18.31
N LEU A 74 -5.71 2.29 -17.34
CA LEU A 74 -6.78 2.89 -16.53
C LEU A 74 -7.73 3.81 -17.34
N ARG A 75 -7.34 4.23 -18.55
CA ARG A 75 -8.23 4.99 -19.45
C ARG A 75 -9.43 4.17 -19.88
N GLU A 76 -9.18 2.94 -20.31
CA GLU A 76 -10.23 1.98 -20.69
C GLU A 76 -11.07 1.57 -19.47
N ALA A 77 -10.44 1.59 -18.29
CA ALA A 77 -11.10 1.34 -17.01
C ALA A 77 -11.98 2.50 -16.51
N GLN A 78 -12.03 3.67 -17.15
CA GLN A 78 -12.89 4.77 -16.66
C GLN A 78 -14.37 4.36 -16.57
N SER A 79 -14.80 3.48 -17.47
CA SER A 79 -16.15 2.91 -17.47
C SER A 79 -16.44 2.02 -16.25
N PHE A 80 -15.41 1.46 -15.59
CA PHE A 80 -15.56 0.71 -14.35
C PHE A 80 -16.05 1.63 -13.22
N TRP A 81 -15.40 2.79 -13.07
CA TRP A 81 -15.70 3.76 -12.01
C TRP A 81 -16.96 4.59 -12.29
N ALA A 82 -17.33 4.78 -13.55
CA ALA A 82 -18.52 5.55 -13.93
C ALA A 82 -19.86 4.86 -13.54
N ARG A 83 -19.83 3.57 -13.16
CA ARG A 83 -21.05 2.78 -12.87
C ARG A 83 -21.74 3.18 -11.57
N HIS A 84 -21.02 3.78 -10.63
CA HIS A 84 -21.57 4.14 -9.34
C HIS A 84 -21.12 5.54 -8.93
N ALA A 85 -22.08 6.38 -8.53
CA ALA A 85 -21.80 7.75 -8.11
C ALA A 85 -20.81 7.83 -6.92
N ARG A 86 -20.76 6.79 -6.07
CA ARG A 86 -19.81 6.69 -4.95
C ARG A 86 -18.35 6.63 -5.41
N ASP A 87 -18.11 6.15 -6.62
CA ASP A 87 -16.78 5.93 -7.18
C ASP A 87 -16.32 7.12 -8.04
N ALA A 88 -17.17 8.16 -8.20
CA ALA A 88 -16.88 9.34 -9.01
C ALA A 88 -15.63 10.11 -8.53
N HIS A 89 -15.39 10.11 -7.21
CA HIS A 89 -14.20 10.74 -6.63
C HIS A 89 -12.90 10.05 -7.07
N VAL A 90 -12.90 8.70 -7.05
CA VAL A 90 -11.77 7.89 -7.51
C VAL A 90 -11.57 8.08 -9.02
N ALA A 91 -12.67 8.04 -9.79
CA ALA A 91 -12.63 8.28 -11.24
C ALA A 91 -12.01 9.65 -11.58
N HIS A 92 -12.37 10.69 -10.82
CA HIS A 92 -11.83 12.03 -10.99
C HIS A 92 -10.34 12.08 -10.68
N ALA A 93 -9.91 11.52 -9.54
CA ALA A 93 -8.49 11.52 -9.16
C ALA A 93 -7.62 10.68 -10.11
N VAL A 94 -8.12 9.54 -10.61
CA VAL A 94 -7.41 8.75 -11.64
C VAL A 94 -7.26 9.55 -12.92
N ARG A 95 -8.33 10.20 -13.39
CA ARG A 95 -8.26 11.04 -14.60
C ARG A 95 -7.30 12.22 -14.43
N GLU A 96 -7.35 12.90 -13.28
CA GLU A 96 -6.42 13.98 -12.96
C GLU A 96 -4.96 13.51 -13.05
N LEU A 97 -4.62 12.37 -12.45
CA LEU A 97 -3.26 11.81 -12.54
C LEU A 97 -2.84 11.56 -13.99
N LEU A 98 -3.71 10.94 -14.78
CA LEU A 98 -3.43 10.61 -16.18
C LEU A 98 -3.22 11.86 -17.03
N GLU A 99 -4.02 12.91 -16.83
CA GLU A 99 -3.88 14.21 -17.50
C GLU A 99 -2.57 14.90 -17.11
N LEU A 100 -2.19 14.86 -15.83
CA LEU A 100 -0.92 15.41 -15.34
C LEU A 100 0.29 14.69 -15.95
N LEU A 101 0.23 13.36 -16.05
CA LEU A 101 1.29 12.54 -16.65
C LEU A 101 1.41 12.77 -18.16
N ASP A 102 0.31 12.77 -18.90
CA ASP A 102 0.31 13.01 -20.36
C ASP A 102 0.90 14.37 -20.71
N ALA A 103 0.49 15.40 -19.95
CA ALA A 103 0.96 16.76 -20.15
C ALA A 103 2.41 16.97 -19.67
N LYS A 104 3.02 15.96 -19.02
CA LYS A 104 4.28 16.10 -18.26
C LYS A 104 4.24 17.34 -17.38
N SER A 105 3.11 17.54 -16.70
CA SER A 105 2.76 18.79 -16.06
C SER A 105 3.75 19.13 -14.94
N PRO A 106 4.24 20.38 -14.84
CA PRO A 106 5.07 20.81 -13.70
C PRO A 106 4.31 20.77 -12.36
N ALA A 107 2.98 20.61 -12.40
CA ALA A 107 2.13 20.43 -11.22
C ALA A 107 2.31 19.05 -10.55
N LEU A 108 2.98 18.09 -11.22
CA LEU A 108 3.29 16.77 -10.65
C LEU A 108 4.79 16.52 -10.70
N ALA A 109 5.40 16.27 -9.54
CA ALA A 109 6.80 15.87 -9.45
C ALA A 109 6.95 14.58 -8.65
N VAL A 110 7.67 13.61 -9.19
CA VAL A 110 7.93 12.31 -8.54
C VAL A 110 9.42 12.24 -8.18
N TYR A 111 9.70 12.08 -6.89
CA TYR A 111 11.03 11.97 -6.32
C TYR A 111 11.26 10.57 -5.78
N VAL A 112 12.49 10.08 -5.91
CA VAL A 112 12.91 8.81 -5.31
C VAL A 112 13.56 9.08 -3.96
N LEU A 113 13.02 8.49 -2.90
CA LEU A 113 13.63 8.44 -1.59
C LEU A 113 14.73 7.38 -1.61
N PRO A 114 15.96 7.70 -1.16
CA PRO A 114 17.03 6.72 -1.09
C PRO A 114 16.64 5.59 -0.14
N GLU A 115 16.99 4.36 -0.50
CA GLU A 115 16.99 3.19 0.38
C GLU A 115 18.00 3.44 1.51
N SER A 116 17.62 4.17 2.55
CA SER A 116 18.57 4.64 3.55
C SER A 116 18.08 4.47 4.98
N PRO A 117 18.92 3.91 5.88
CA PRO A 117 18.69 3.97 7.32
C PRO A 117 18.74 5.41 7.90
N ARG A 118 18.99 6.44 7.08
CA ARG A 118 18.93 7.87 7.47
C ARG A 118 17.52 8.36 7.81
N LEU A 119 16.48 7.60 7.46
CA LEU A 119 15.11 7.79 7.95
C LEU A 119 14.88 7.19 9.36
N GLY A 120 15.95 6.70 10.02
CA GLY A 120 15.91 6.04 11.32
C GLY A 120 15.37 4.62 11.25
N SER A 121 15.39 3.87 12.36
CA SER A 121 14.80 2.52 12.49
C SER A 121 13.26 2.48 12.33
N VAL A 122 12.67 3.53 11.78
CA VAL A 122 11.24 3.75 11.53
C VAL A 122 10.94 3.68 10.01
N ALA A 123 11.98 3.60 9.18
CA ALA A 123 11.92 3.71 7.73
C ALA A 123 11.31 2.54 6.92
N PRO A 124 11.14 1.29 7.37
CA PRO A 124 10.86 0.21 6.42
C PRO A 124 9.38 0.11 5.98
N VAL A 125 8.49 1.02 6.40
CA VAL A 125 7.04 0.77 6.35
C VAL A 125 6.28 1.65 5.35
N VAL A 126 6.91 2.59 4.64
CA VAL A 126 6.18 3.44 3.67
C VAL A 126 6.82 3.37 2.30
N TRP A 127 6.02 3.15 1.27
CA TRP A 127 6.45 3.14 -0.13
C TRP A 127 6.24 4.45 -0.84
N GLY A 128 5.24 5.23 -0.43
CA GLY A 128 4.96 6.50 -1.04
C GLY A 128 4.36 7.50 -0.08
N LEU A 129 4.86 8.73 -0.12
CA LEU A 129 4.34 9.89 0.60
C LEU A 129 3.95 10.97 -0.40
N ALA A 130 3.00 11.82 -0.03
CA ALA A 130 2.58 12.94 -0.85
C ALA A 130 2.59 14.25 -0.06
N GLU A 131 2.96 15.31 -0.75
CA GLU A 131 2.84 16.69 -0.30
C GLU A 131 2.13 17.48 -1.39
N VAL A 132 1.10 18.25 -1.01
CA VAL A 132 0.42 19.18 -1.92
C VAL A 132 0.75 20.59 -1.45
N ASP A 133 1.44 21.33 -2.32
CA ASP A 133 1.82 22.71 -2.10
C ASP A 133 0.86 23.62 -2.88
N ILE A 134 -0.09 24.23 -2.18
CA ILE A 134 -1.15 25.05 -2.76
C ILE A 134 -0.69 26.50 -3.03
N ASP A 135 0.45 26.90 -2.49
CA ASP A 135 0.95 28.29 -2.54
C ASP A 135 1.85 28.54 -3.75
N VAL A 136 2.08 27.54 -4.60
CA VAL A 136 2.86 27.66 -5.84
C VAL A 136 2.00 28.27 -6.94
N ASP A 137 2.60 29.14 -7.78
CA ASP A 137 2.01 29.76 -8.99
C ASP A 137 1.73 28.73 -10.12
N VAL A 138 0.99 27.67 -9.79
CA VAL A 138 0.48 26.64 -10.68
C VAL A 138 -0.99 26.47 -10.33
N ALA A 139 -1.88 26.60 -11.32
CA ALA A 139 -3.31 26.46 -11.10
C ALA A 139 -3.63 25.09 -10.46
N GLY A 140 -4.15 25.11 -9.22
CA GLY A 140 -4.44 23.89 -8.45
C GLY A 140 -3.32 23.40 -7.52
N GLY A 141 -2.19 24.12 -7.44
CA GLY A 141 -1.04 23.77 -6.62
C GLY A 141 -0.12 22.73 -7.27
N LYS A 142 0.95 22.39 -6.56
CA LYS A 142 1.94 21.39 -7.00
C LYS A 142 1.92 20.18 -6.08
N THR A 143 1.76 18.99 -6.67
CA THR A 143 1.81 17.71 -5.97
C THR A 143 3.21 17.11 -6.10
N TYR A 144 3.82 16.83 -4.96
CA TYR A 144 5.09 16.13 -4.85
C TYR A 144 4.83 14.73 -4.32
N LEU A 145 5.28 13.72 -5.06
CA LEU A 145 5.25 12.32 -4.64
C LEU A 145 6.67 11.89 -4.28
N TYR A 146 6.85 11.33 -3.09
CA TYR A 146 8.11 10.79 -2.60
C TYR A 146 7.99 9.28 -2.51
N ILE A 147 8.65 8.57 -3.43
CA ILE A 147 8.53 7.12 -3.57
C ILE A 147 9.80 6.46 -3.09
N SER A 148 9.70 5.45 -2.23
CA SER A 148 10.84 4.65 -1.78
C SER A 148 11.56 4.00 -2.96
N GLY A 149 12.89 4.02 -2.94
CA GLY A 149 13.70 3.25 -3.89
C GLY A 149 13.38 1.75 -3.83
N GLY A 150 13.67 1.04 -4.93
CA GLY A 150 13.58 -0.42 -4.98
C GLY A 150 12.18 -1.00 -5.18
N GLN A 151 11.14 -0.17 -5.40
CA GLN A 151 9.79 -0.67 -5.68
C GLN A 151 9.70 -1.31 -7.08
N ALA A 152 9.39 -2.60 -7.13
CA ALA A 152 9.18 -3.33 -8.39
C ALA A 152 7.97 -2.77 -9.17
N ASP A 153 6.89 -2.41 -8.48
CA ASP A 153 5.70 -1.78 -9.07
C ASP A 153 5.65 -0.26 -8.79
N LEU A 154 6.59 0.47 -9.39
CA LEU A 154 6.67 1.92 -9.24
C LEU A 154 5.38 2.62 -9.70
N ALA A 155 4.77 2.16 -10.80
CA ALA A 155 3.55 2.76 -11.34
C ALA A 155 2.36 2.59 -10.38
N GLY A 156 2.15 1.39 -9.83
CA GLY A 156 1.12 1.13 -8.83
C GLY A 156 1.32 1.95 -7.55
N VAL A 157 2.55 2.09 -7.08
CA VAL A 157 2.86 2.93 -5.90
C VAL A 157 2.60 4.41 -6.19
N VAL A 158 2.96 4.92 -7.38
CA VAL A 158 2.64 6.30 -7.80
C VAL A 158 1.12 6.53 -7.83
N LEU A 159 0.37 5.60 -8.44
CA LEU A 159 -1.09 5.65 -8.48
C LEU A 159 -1.68 5.72 -7.06
N HIS A 160 -1.32 4.78 -6.19
CA HIS A 160 -1.83 4.73 -4.82
C HIS A 160 -1.52 6.01 -4.05
N THR A 161 -0.28 6.46 -4.13
CA THR A 161 0.19 7.64 -3.39
C THR A 161 -0.52 8.91 -3.86
N PHE A 162 -0.71 9.06 -5.17
CA PHE A 162 -1.47 10.17 -5.73
C PHE A 162 -2.94 10.13 -5.28
N LEU A 163 -3.62 8.99 -5.40
CA LEU A 163 -5.01 8.83 -4.98
C LEU A 163 -5.18 9.12 -3.48
N SER A 164 -4.26 8.63 -2.65
CA SER A 164 -4.21 8.94 -1.23
C SER A 164 -4.09 10.47 -0.99
N SER A 165 -3.25 11.18 -1.76
CA SER A 165 -3.14 12.65 -1.66
C SER A 165 -4.46 13.37 -1.94
N ARG A 166 -5.34 12.77 -2.76
CA ARG A 166 -6.70 13.23 -3.05
C ARG A 166 -7.74 12.71 -2.09
N ARG A 167 -7.33 12.19 -0.92
CA ARG A 167 -8.22 11.67 0.14
C ARG A 167 -9.09 10.48 -0.32
N VAL A 168 -8.65 9.75 -1.34
CA VAL A 168 -9.23 8.45 -1.69
C VAL A 168 -8.92 7.46 -0.56
N SER A 169 -9.90 6.63 -0.19
CA SER A 169 -9.71 5.64 0.87
C SER A 169 -8.68 4.59 0.44
N ARG A 170 -7.95 4.01 1.41
CA ARG A 170 -6.89 3.03 1.11
C ARG A 170 -7.42 1.80 0.36
N LEU A 171 -8.63 1.35 0.70
CA LEU A 171 -9.31 0.27 -0.03
C LEU A 171 -9.52 0.62 -1.50
N GLN A 172 -9.96 1.85 -1.80
CA GLN A 172 -10.16 2.33 -3.17
C GLN A 172 -8.84 2.52 -3.91
N CYS A 173 -7.76 2.94 -3.21
CA CYS A 173 -6.42 2.96 -3.79
C CYS A 173 -5.97 1.56 -4.24
N PHE A 174 -6.14 0.54 -3.37
CA PHE A 174 -5.82 -0.84 -3.73
C PHE A 174 -6.76 -1.42 -4.80
N LEU A 175 -8.04 -1.02 -4.82
CA LEU A 175 -8.93 -1.38 -5.92
C LEU A 175 -8.46 -0.76 -7.24
N ALA A 176 -7.94 0.46 -7.24
CA ALA A 176 -7.36 1.07 -8.43
C ALA A 176 -6.12 0.33 -8.94
N GLU A 177 -5.25 -0.14 -8.03
CA GLU A 177 -4.13 -1.01 -8.39
C GLU A 177 -4.60 -2.36 -8.95
N TYR A 178 -5.63 -2.95 -8.35
CA TYR A 178 -6.24 -4.20 -8.82
C TYR A 178 -6.79 -4.03 -10.23
N VAL A 179 -7.60 -2.99 -10.48
CA VAL A 179 -8.18 -2.69 -11.79
C VAL A 179 -7.08 -2.41 -12.81
N LEU A 180 -6.03 -1.69 -12.42
CA LEU A 180 -4.87 -1.45 -13.27
C LEU A 180 -4.20 -2.78 -13.70
N ALA A 181 -3.96 -3.68 -12.74
CA ALA A 181 -3.33 -4.97 -13.02
C ALA A 181 -4.22 -5.87 -13.88
N ASP A 182 -5.53 -5.86 -13.64
CA ASP A 182 -6.52 -6.59 -14.44
C ASP A 182 -6.52 -6.13 -15.90
N GLN A 183 -6.65 -4.81 -16.14
CA GLN A 183 -6.65 -4.24 -17.49
C GLN A 183 -5.32 -4.43 -18.22
N ALA A 184 -4.22 -4.51 -17.48
CA ALA A 184 -2.90 -4.78 -18.05
C ALA A 184 -2.59 -6.27 -18.23
N GLY A 185 -3.47 -7.19 -17.82
CA GLY A 185 -3.21 -8.63 -17.84
C GLY A 185 -2.06 -9.06 -16.91
N ARG A 186 -1.85 -8.33 -15.81
CA ARG A 186 -0.75 -8.50 -14.83
C ARG A 186 -1.20 -9.12 -13.50
N LEU A 187 -2.43 -9.62 -13.43
CA LEU A 187 -2.86 -10.42 -12.29
C LEU A 187 -2.13 -11.77 -12.30
N THR A 188 -1.74 -12.26 -11.13
CA THR A 188 -1.10 -13.58 -11.02
C THR A 188 -2.08 -14.72 -11.34
N ALA A 189 -1.56 -15.86 -11.78
CA ALA A 189 -2.41 -17.00 -12.13
C ALA A 189 -3.16 -17.60 -10.93
N ASP A 190 -2.51 -17.63 -9.75
CA ASP A 190 -3.00 -18.40 -8.61
C ASP A 190 -4.17 -17.70 -7.91
N TRP A 191 -3.99 -16.42 -7.57
CA TRP A 191 -4.99 -15.64 -6.83
C TRP A 191 -5.71 -14.58 -7.67
N ALA A 192 -5.26 -14.35 -8.90
CA ALA A 192 -5.68 -13.23 -9.73
C ALA A 192 -5.67 -11.92 -8.94
N LEU A 193 -4.54 -11.67 -8.27
CA LEU A 193 -4.20 -10.45 -7.53
C LEU A 193 -2.95 -9.82 -8.17
N PRO A 194 -2.73 -8.51 -8.02
CA PRO A 194 -1.41 -7.92 -8.26
C PRO A 194 -0.32 -8.67 -7.49
N ALA A 195 0.84 -8.87 -8.12
CA ALA A 195 1.97 -9.57 -7.49
C ALA A 195 2.38 -8.91 -6.16
N ARG A 196 2.47 -7.58 -6.16
CA ARG A 196 2.75 -6.78 -4.97
C ARG A 196 1.83 -7.15 -3.79
N LEU A 197 0.51 -7.24 -3.97
CA LEU A 197 -0.41 -7.59 -2.89
C LEU A 197 -0.20 -9.00 -2.32
N GLN A 198 0.24 -9.94 -3.15
CA GLN A 198 0.58 -11.29 -2.69
C GLN A 198 1.88 -11.31 -1.90
N GLU A 199 2.90 -10.63 -2.40
CA GLU A 199 4.20 -10.48 -1.73
C GLU A 199 4.03 -9.82 -0.37
N GLU A 200 3.18 -8.79 -0.29
CA GLU A 200 2.83 -8.11 0.96
C GLU A 200 2.26 -9.05 2.01
N LEU A 201 1.27 -9.86 1.63
CA LEU A 201 0.66 -10.82 2.55
C LEU A 201 1.64 -11.96 2.90
N ALA A 202 2.47 -12.39 1.96
CA ALA A 202 3.50 -13.41 2.22
C ALA A 202 4.59 -12.95 3.21
N CYS A 203 4.79 -11.63 3.38
CA CYS A 203 5.70 -11.07 4.37
C CYS A 203 5.11 -10.99 5.79
N LEU A 204 3.79 -11.18 5.96
CA LEU A 204 3.14 -11.13 7.27
C LEU A 204 3.32 -12.43 8.04
N GLY A 205 3.51 -12.33 9.35
CA GLY A 205 3.50 -13.48 10.25
C GLY A 205 2.10 -14.09 10.37
N ARG A 206 2.03 -15.35 10.83
CA ARG A 206 0.75 -16.09 10.92
C ARG A 206 -0.31 -15.38 11.75
N GLU A 207 0.08 -14.78 12.88
CA GLU A 207 -0.85 -14.04 13.74
C GLU A 207 -1.36 -12.75 13.07
N GLU A 208 -0.49 -12.05 12.34
CA GLU A 208 -0.87 -10.85 11.58
C GLU A 208 -1.85 -11.21 10.45
N LEU A 209 -1.60 -12.33 9.75
CA LEU A 209 -2.50 -12.87 8.73
C LEU A 209 -3.86 -13.26 9.30
N ARG A 210 -3.90 -13.94 10.46
CA ARG A 210 -5.16 -14.29 11.14
C ARG A 210 -5.97 -13.07 11.53
N VAL A 211 -5.32 -12.07 12.12
CA VAL A 211 -5.97 -10.81 12.51
C VAL A 211 -6.49 -10.06 11.28
N LEU A 212 -5.70 -9.98 10.20
CA LEU A 212 -6.14 -9.33 8.97
C LEU A 212 -7.30 -10.09 8.31
N GLY A 213 -7.16 -11.41 8.10
CA GLY A 213 -8.17 -12.27 7.49
C GLY A 213 -9.51 -12.21 8.21
N GLY A 214 -9.52 -12.40 9.54
CA GLY A 214 -10.74 -12.33 10.34
C GLY A 214 -11.42 -10.95 10.30
N ARG A 215 -10.66 -9.87 10.10
CA ARG A 215 -11.23 -8.53 9.89
C ARG A 215 -11.84 -8.38 8.50
N LEU A 216 -11.25 -8.97 7.46
CA LEU A 216 -11.76 -8.94 6.07
C LEU A 216 -13.05 -9.75 5.90
N ASP A 217 -13.19 -10.89 6.59
CA ASP A 217 -14.40 -11.72 6.52
C ASP A 217 -15.65 -11.05 7.10
N GLY A 218 -15.46 -10.13 8.05
CA GLY A 218 -16.55 -9.34 8.65
C GLY A 218 -17.17 -8.29 7.72
N GLU A 219 -16.67 -8.14 6.48
CA GLU A 219 -16.87 -6.97 5.62
C GLU A 219 -17.87 -7.16 4.48
N GLY A 220 -18.70 -8.20 4.52
CA GLY A 220 -19.59 -8.63 3.42
C GLY A 220 -20.61 -7.62 2.85
N ARG A 221 -20.56 -6.33 3.24
CA ARG A 221 -21.32 -5.21 2.67
C ARG A 221 -20.46 -4.04 2.16
N LEU A 222 -19.13 -4.19 2.10
CA LEU A 222 -18.21 -3.11 1.80
C LEU A 222 -17.89 -2.98 0.29
N GLU A 223 -17.23 -1.86 -0.02
CA GLU A 223 -16.71 -1.56 -1.35
C GLU A 223 -15.70 -2.65 -1.77
N ALA A 224 -15.60 -2.97 -3.07
CA ALA A 224 -14.65 -3.95 -3.61
C ALA A 224 -14.77 -5.42 -3.11
N PRO A 225 -15.96 -6.07 -3.14
CA PRO A 225 -16.15 -7.41 -2.57
C PRO A 225 -15.25 -8.50 -3.17
N VAL A 226 -14.94 -8.41 -4.48
CA VAL A 226 -14.06 -9.38 -5.15
C VAL A 226 -12.62 -9.27 -4.65
N LEU A 227 -12.11 -8.05 -4.47
CA LEU A 227 -10.76 -7.84 -3.94
C LEU A 227 -10.67 -8.32 -2.49
N LEU A 228 -11.64 -7.97 -1.64
CA LEU A 228 -11.67 -8.38 -0.24
C LEU A 228 -11.73 -9.90 -0.09
N ALA A 229 -12.58 -10.59 -0.86
CA ALA A 229 -12.67 -12.04 -0.83
C ALA A 229 -11.35 -12.73 -1.26
N LYS A 230 -10.66 -12.18 -2.26
CA LYS A 230 -9.35 -12.69 -2.70
C LYS A 230 -8.28 -12.50 -1.63
N LEU A 231 -8.23 -11.34 -0.98
CA LEU A 231 -7.29 -11.06 0.10
C LEU A 231 -7.56 -11.96 1.32
N ALA A 232 -8.83 -12.13 1.69
CA ALA A 232 -9.22 -13.00 2.81
C ALA A 232 -8.83 -14.46 2.55
N GLY A 233 -9.16 -15.01 1.38
CA GLY A 233 -8.78 -16.37 1.01
C GLY A 233 -7.26 -16.58 0.97
N LEU A 234 -6.50 -15.60 0.48
CA LEU A 234 -5.04 -15.71 0.48
C LEU A 234 -4.47 -15.69 1.91
N CYS A 235 -5.04 -14.88 2.80
CA CYS A 235 -4.67 -14.92 4.22
C CYS A 235 -4.92 -16.31 4.83
N GLU A 236 -6.08 -16.92 4.55
CA GLU A 236 -6.41 -18.28 5.01
C GLU A 236 -5.38 -19.30 4.50
N GLU A 237 -5.10 -19.30 3.20
CA GLU A 237 -4.14 -20.23 2.59
C GLU A 237 -2.72 -20.07 3.18
N LEU A 238 -2.24 -18.84 3.38
CA LEU A 238 -0.93 -18.58 3.97
C LEU A 238 -0.86 -19.00 5.44
N VAL A 239 -1.96 -18.88 6.18
CA VAL A 239 -2.07 -19.38 7.57
C VAL A 239 -2.00 -20.90 7.62
N GLU A 240 -2.63 -21.60 6.68
CA GLU A 240 -2.60 -23.05 6.58
C GLU A 240 -1.23 -23.60 6.14
N LYS A 241 -0.56 -22.91 5.20
CA LYS A 241 0.73 -23.32 4.64
C LYS A 241 1.94 -23.00 5.51
N GLY A 242 1.87 -21.97 6.35
CA GLY A 242 2.99 -21.62 7.21
C GLY A 242 3.21 -22.71 8.26
N GLU A 243 4.31 -23.46 8.22
CA GLU A 243 4.76 -24.31 9.33
C GLU A 243 5.17 -23.45 10.53
N GLU A 244 4.96 -23.94 11.77
CA GLU A 244 5.58 -23.25 12.91
C GLU A 244 7.10 -23.36 12.80
N PRO A 245 7.88 -22.36 13.26
CA PRO A 245 9.27 -22.61 13.51
C PRO A 245 9.32 -23.76 14.50
N VAL A 246 9.81 -24.92 14.07
CA VAL A 246 10.14 -26.03 14.94
C VAL A 246 11.12 -25.47 15.95
N LEU A 247 10.62 -25.08 17.12
CA LEU A 247 11.44 -24.86 18.30
C LEU A 247 12.08 -26.21 18.55
N GLY A 248 13.31 -26.34 18.07
CA GLY A 248 14.11 -27.55 18.16
C GLY A 248 14.05 -28.04 19.59
N GLY A 249 13.31 -29.13 19.78
CA GLY A 249 13.35 -29.90 21.00
C GLY A 249 14.79 -30.37 21.16
N VAL A 250 15.55 -29.67 21.99
CA VAL A 250 16.76 -30.22 22.58
C VAL A 250 16.28 -31.28 23.57
N GLY A 251 15.98 -32.45 23.00
CA GLY A 251 15.75 -33.66 23.75
C GLY A 251 17.02 -33.96 24.54
N GLY A 252 16.92 -33.81 25.85
CA GLY A 252 17.93 -34.28 26.79
C GLY A 252 18.18 -35.76 26.57
N ARG A 253 19.34 -36.10 26.02
CA ARG A 253 19.91 -37.45 26.17
C ARG A 253 20.76 -37.44 27.43
N GLY A 254 20.10 -37.71 28.55
CA GLY A 254 20.73 -38.38 29.69
C GLY A 254 21.01 -39.83 29.32
N GLY A 255 22.23 -40.29 29.59
CA GLY A 255 22.65 -41.66 29.33
C GLY A 255 24.15 -41.84 29.53
N GLY A 256 24.62 -41.65 30.77
CA GLY A 256 25.89 -42.26 31.18
C GLY A 256 25.71 -43.76 31.38
N VAL A 257 26.75 -44.54 31.08
CA VAL A 257 27.44 -45.60 31.88
C VAL A 257 28.39 -46.25 30.84
N GLY A 258 29.72 -46.20 31.00
CA GLY A 258 30.45 -47.24 31.72
C GLY A 258 31.85 -47.41 31.13
N LEU A 259 32.84 -47.33 32.03
CA LEU A 259 34.26 -47.56 31.81
C LEU A 259 34.59 -49.05 31.64
N SER A 260 35.78 -49.27 31.06
CA SER A 260 36.68 -50.42 31.26
C SER A 260 36.53 -51.64 30.34
N GLY A 261 37.64 -51.94 29.67
CA GLY A 261 37.89 -53.13 28.85
C GLY A 261 39.07 -52.89 27.92
#